data_AF-A0A7V1JK47-F1
#
_entry.id   AF-A0A7V1JK47-F1
#
_cell.length_a   1.000
_cell.length_b   1.000
_cell.length_c   1.000
_cell.angle_alpha   90.00
_cell.angle_beta   90.00
_cell.angle_gamma   90.00
#
_symmetry.space_group_name_H-M   'P 1'
#
loop_
_entity.id
_entity.type
_entity.pdbx_description
1 polymer ?
#
loop_
_entity_poly.entity_id
_entity_poly.type
_entity_poly.pdbx_seq_one_letter_code
_entity_poly.pdbx_strand_id
1 'polypeptide(L)'
;MNTGLESLLHPRILSHCQELYTSGHYKHAALEAMTQVELALKEKSGVENRYGVNLVTSVFGTGKGIKLRVPFGEKMQKHAEALFRGAFSYYRNYAAHDGSEINEQTCARVMILASELLDLIGASAVSFADVGGLPGLIKAGIFPDEKSVLELLNILQGWVLPDDVADGLYEHLMTNGFTDTQVHAVIDVDLIEYISEDYYIPIELIHERDTLPSTLGRFELTELGKKVVASLEKKAG
;
A
#
# COMPACT_ATOMS: atom_id res chain seq x y z
N MET A 1 9.56 29.50 -3.05
CA MET A 1 8.83 28.24 -2.81
C MET A 1 8.34 28.29 -1.37
N ASN A 2 7.03 28.23 -1.14
CA ASN A 2 6.47 28.28 0.22
C ASN A 2 6.80 26.96 0.93
N THR A 3 7.80 26.99 1.80
CA THR A 3 8.19 25.87 2.68
C THR A 3 7.28 25.86 3.92
N GLY A 4 5.98 25.74 3.71
CA GLY A 4 4.97 25.72 4.78
C GLY A 4 4.78 24.31 5.35
N LEU A 5 4.19 24.22 6.55
CA LEU A 5 3.81 22.94 7.16
C LEU A 5 3.03 22.04 6.19
N GLU A 6 2.18 22.62 5.34
CA GLU A 6 1.35 21.94 4.35
C GLU A 6 2.15 21.04 3.39
N SER A 7 3.36 21.43 3.00
CA SER A 7 4.19 20.61 2.09
C SER A 7 4.79 19.38 2.75
N LEU A 8 4.71 19.27 4.09
CA LEU A 8 5.20 18.14 4.88
C LEU A 8 4.08 17.19 5.31
N LEU A 9 2.82 17.54 5.01
CA LEU A 9 1.67 16.76 5.45
C LEU A 9 1.18 15.84 4.34
N HIS A 10 0.84 14.62 4.72
CA HIS A 10 0.13 13.70 3.85
C HIS A 10 -1.21 14.33 3.44
N PRO A 11 -1.68 14.20 2.17
CA PRO A 11 -2.90 14.85 1.69
C PRO A 11 -4.13 14.60 2.57
N ARG A 12 -4.27 13.39 3.11
CA ARG A 12 -5.31 13.02 4.07
C ARG A 12 -5.25 13.80 5.39
N ILE A 13 -4.06 14.09 5.91
CA ILE A 13 -3.94 14.90 7.13
C ILE A 13 -4.33 16.34 6.83
N LEU A 14 -3.87 16.88 5.69
CA LEU A 14 -4.22 18.23 5.28
C LEU A 14 -5.74 18.39 5.15
N SER A 15 -6.42 17.49 4.44
CA SER A 15 -7.87 17.57 4.20
C SER A 15 -8.72 17.52 5.47
N HIS A 16 -8.28 16.79 6.50
CA HIS A 16 -9.05 16.60 7.73
C HIS A 16 -8.65 17.53 8.88
N CYS A 17 -7.41 18.02 8.91
CA CYS A 17 -6.87 18.71 10.07
C CYS A 17 -6.61 20.21 9.84
N GLN A 18 -6.55 20.69 8.59
CA GLN A 18 -6.14 22.06 8.29
C GLN A 18 -7.04 23.11 8.97
N GLU A 19 -8.36 22.96 8.90
CA GLU A 19 -9.30 23.89 9.52
C GLU A 19 -9.17 23.90 11.06
N LEU A 20 -9.05 22.73 11.67
CA LEU A 20 -8.87 22.59 13.12
C LEU A 20 -7.56 23.23 13.58
N TYR A 21 -6.47 23.02 12.83
CA TYR A 21 -5.16 23.57 13.13
C TYR A 21 -5.15 25.10 13.02
N THR A 22 -5.63 25.64 11.90
CA THR A 22 -5.66 27.09 11.64
C THR A 22 -6.61 27.85 12.56
N SER A 23 -7.64 27.19 13.07
CA SER A 23 -8.60 27.76 14.05
C SER A 23 -8.15 27.63 15.50
N GLY A 24 -6.94 27.12 15.77
CA GLY A 24 -6.39 26.98 17.12
C GLY A 24 -6.92 25.79 17.92
N HIS A 25 -7.67 24.88 17.29
CA HIS A 25 -8.19 23.65 17.92
C HIS A 25 -7.15 22.52 17.93
N TYR A 26 -5.95 22.81 18.44
CA TYR A 26 -4.76 21.96 18.35
C TYR A 26 -4.95 20.55 18.91
N LYS A 27 -5.58 20.40 20.08
CA LYS A 27 -5.93 19.09 20.63
C LYS A 27 -6.78 18.26 19.65
N HIS A 28 -7.79 18.88 19.04
CA HIS A 28 -8.70 18.20 18.12
C HIS A 28 -8.00 17.85 16.80
N ALA A 29 -7.19 18.77 16.26
CA ALA A 29 -6.38 18.49 15.07
C ALA A 29 -5.40 17.33 15.30
N ALA A 30 -4.71 17.29 16.45
CA ALA A 30 -3.80 16.19 16.78
C ALA A 30 -4.54 14.85 16.95
N LEU A 31 -5.72 14.86 17.57
CA LEU A 31 -6.55 13.66 17.70
C LEU A 31 -7.08 13.18 16.35
N GLU A 32 -7.55 14.11 15.51
CA GLU A 32 -8.06 13.82 14.17
C GLU A 32 -6.96 13.20 13.31
N ALA A 33 -5.75 13.78 13.33
CA ALA A 33 -4.61 13.25 12.59
C ALA A 33 -4.31 11.78 12.95
N MET A 34 -4.26 11.45 14.24
CA MET A 34 -4.05 10.06 14.69
C MET A 34 -5.27 9.16 14.42
N THR A 35 -6.48 9.72 14.36
CA THR A 35 -7.69 8.98 13.98
C THR A 35 -7.65 8.59 12.51
N GLN A 36 -7.15 9.46 11.63
CA GLN A 36 -6.94 9.13 10.21
C GLN A 36 -5.92 8.01 10.02
N VAL A 37 -4.86 7.94 10.83
CA VAL A 37 -3.94 6.79 10.86
C VAL A 37 -4.67 5.50 11.26
N GLU A 38 -5.52 5.56 12.29
CA GLU A 38 -6.32 4.40 12.73
C GLU A 38 -7.25 3.91 11.62
N LEU A 39 -7.94 4.83 10.93
CA LEU A 39 -8.82 4.49 9.80
C LEU A 39 -8.05 3.86 8.65
N ALA A 40 -6.90 4.42 8.26
CA ALA A 40 -6.05 3.87 7.21
C ALA A 40 -5.57 2.44 7.54
N LEU A 41 -5.22 2.15 8.80
CA LEU A 41 -4.89 0.79 9.23
C LEU A 41 -6.08 -0.16 9.05
N LYS A 42 -7.30 0.27 9.39
CA LYS A 42 -8.50 -0.55 9.22
C LYS A 42 -8.81 -0.80 7.75
N GLU A 43 -8.74 0.25 6.94
CA GLU A 43 -8.95 0.19 5.48
C GLU A 43 -7.96 -0.80 4.83
N LYS A 44 -6.67 -0.69 5.15
CA LYS A 44 -5.63 -1.56 4.56
C LYS A 44 -5.69 -3.00 5.09
N SER A 45 -6.07 -3.20 6.36
CA SER A 45 -6.07 -4.54 6.98
C SER A 45 -7.42 -5.28 6.97
N GLY A 46 -8.52 -4.59 6.64
CA GLY A 46 -9.88 -5.11 6.75
C GLY A 46 -10.37 -5.35 8.19
N VAL A 47 -9.65 -4.87 9.21
CA VAL A 47 -10.02 -5.07 10.62
C VAL A 47 -10.99 -3.98 11.08
N GLU A 48 -12.25 -4.35 11.35
CA GLU A 48 -13.27 -3.37 11.74
C GLU A 48 -13.37 -3.17 13.27
N ASN A 49 -13.30 -4.26 14.03
CA ASN A 49 -13.68 -4.32 15.46
C ASN A 49 -12.51 -4.19 16.44
N ARG A 50 -11.43 -3.51 16.04
CA ARG A 50 -10.27 -3.22 16.92
C ARG A 50 -9.90 -1.75 16.84
N TYR A 51 -9.36 -1.23 17.94
CA TYR A 51 -9.08 0.20 18.10
C TYR A 51 -7.77 0.41 18.83
N GLY A 52 -7.15 1.58 18.64
CA GLY A 52 -5.95 1.97 19.36
C GLY A 52 -4.80 0.96 19.25
N VAL A 53 -4.10 0.74 20.36
CA VAL A 53 -2.98 -0.22 20.43
C VAL A 53 -3.40 -1.65 20.06
N ASN A 54 -4.64 -2.05 20.36
CA ASN A 54 -5.14 -3.39 20.02
C ASN A 54 -5.28 -3.60 18.52
N LEU A 55 -5.63 -2.54 17.77
CA LEU A 55 -5.60 -2.56 16.31
C LEU A 55 -4.16 -2.75 15.81
N VAL A 56 -3.23 -1.93 16.28
CA VAL A 56 -1.82 -1.98 15.87
C VAL A 56 -1.22 -3.38 16.10
N THR A 57 -1.37 -3.94 17.30
CA THR A 57 -0.86 -5.30 17.59
C THR A 57 -1.53 -6.36 16.73
N SER A 58 -2.77 -6.15 16.29
CA SER A 58 -3.45 -7.11 15.40
C SER A 58 -2.89 -7.13 13.99
N VAL A 59 -2.54 -5.95 13.46
CA VAL A 59 -2.12 -5.77 12.06
C VAL A 59 -0.60 -5.91 11.87
N PHE A 60 0.20 -5.82 12.94
CA PHE A 60 1.66 -6.03 12.88
C PHE A 60 2.16 -7.26 13.66
N GLY A 61 1.44 -7.74 14.68
CA GLY A 61 1.94 -8.77 15.61
C GLY A 61 1.88 -10.21 15.07
N THR A 62 2.47 -11.16 15.81
CA THR A 62 2.49 -12.59 15.46
C THR A 62 1.13 -13.28 15.71
N GLY A 63 0.67 -14.13 14.78
CA GLY A 63 -0.59 -14.88 14.91
C GLY A 63 -1.43 -14.91 13.62
N LYS A 64 -2.66 -15.43 13.69
CA LYS A 64 -3.59 -15.50 12.53
C LYS A 64 -4.18 -14.11 12.19
N GLY A 65 -4.26 -13.77 10.90
CA GLY A 65 -4.92 -12.56 10.37
C GLY A 65 -4.02 -11.75 9.41
N ILE A 66 -4.58 -10.73 8.75
CA ILE A 66 -3.86 -9.84 7.82
C ILE A 66 -2.70 -9.13 8.53
N LYS A 67 -1.50 -9.20 7.94
CA LYS A 67 -0.29 -8.55 8.46
C LYS A 67 0.23 -7.52 7.47
N LEU A 68 0.39 -6.29 7.95
CA LEU A 68 1.03 -5.23 7.20
C LEU A 68 2.53 -5.40 7.30
N ARG A 69 3.19 -5.46 6.13
CA ARG A 69 4.64 -5.50 6.00
C ARG A 69 5.12 -4.14 5.54
N VAL A 70 5.74 -3.37 6.43
CA VAL A 70 6.32 -2.05 6.10
C VAL A 70 7.60 -2.17 5.25
N PRO A 71 7.98 -1.12 4.49
CA PRO A 71 8.99 -1.21 3.42
C PRO A 71 10.44 -1.47 3.86
N PHE A 72 10.80 -1.30 5.15
CA PHE A 72 12.19 -1.44 5.61
C PHE A 72 12.64 -2.88 5.93
N GLY A 73 11.94 -3.87 5.37
CA GLY A 73 12.29 -5.28 5.43
C GLY A 73 11.83 -6.02 6.69
N GLU A 74 11.90 -7.35 6.66
CA GLU A 74 11.32 -8.23 7.70
C GLU A 74 11.91 -8.00 9.10
N LYS A 75 13.22 -7.70 9.17
CA LYS A 75 13.90 -7.45 10.45
C LYS A 75 13.38 -6.20 11.16
N MET A 76 12.83 -5.24 10.42
CA MET A 76 12.33 -3.97 10.95
C MET A 76 10.84 -4.02 11.34
N GLN A 77 10.11 -5.10 11.05
CA GLN A 77 8.67 -5.17 11.32
C GLN A 77 8.34 -5.01 12.81
N LYS A 78 9.14 -5.60 13.71
CA LYS A 78 8.95 -5.41 15.16
C LYS A 78 9.21 -3.97 15.61
N HIS A 79 10.14 -3.28 14.96
CA HIS A 79 10.43 -1.87 15.25
C HIS A 79 9.33 -0.95 14.72
N ALA A 80 8.77 -1.27 13.56
CA ALA A 80 7.60 -0.58 13.03
C ALA A 80 6.38 -0.80 13.93
N GLU A 81 6.11 -2.03 14.37
CA GLU A 81 5.05 -2.29 15.37
C GLU A 81 5.26 -1.41 16.62
N ALA A 82 6.49 -1.37 17.15
CA ALA A 82 6.82 -0.57 18.33
C ALA A 82 6.60 0.93 18.09
N LEU A 83 6.96 1.45 16.91
CA LEU A 83 6.71 2.84 16.51
C LEU A 83 5.20 3.16 16.51
N PHE A 84 4.39 2.37 15.82
CA PHE A 84 2.94 2.56 15.78
C PHE A 84 2.32 2.44 17.18
N ARG A 85 2.70 1.41 17.95
CA ARG A 85 2.19 1.24 19.33
C ARG A 85 2.56 2.42 20.22
N GLY A 86 3.80 2.91 20.10
CA GLY A 86 4.27 4.08 20.83
C GLY A 86 3.48 5.34 20.46
N ALA A 87 3.32 5.61 19.16
CA ALA A 87 2.57 6.77 18.68
C ALA A 87 1.10 6.74 19.14
N PHE A 88 0.45 5.58 19.09
CA PHE A 88 -0.93 5.42 19.58
C PHE A 88 -1.03 5.56 21.09
N SER A 89 -0.12 4.92 21.82
CA SER A 89 -0.13 4.98 23.30
C SER A 89 0.16 6.37 23.82
N TYR A 90 1.08 7.09 23.18
CA TYR A 90 1.54 8.40 23.63
C TYR A 90 0.67 9.53 23.09
N TYR A 91 0.55 9.69 21.77
CA TYR A 91 -0.14 10.83 21.18
C TYR A 91 -1.65 10.63 21.07
N ARG A 92 -2.10 9.54 20.43
CA ARG A 92 -3.53 9.31 20.19
C ARG A 92 -4.31 9.23 21.50
N ASN A 93 -3.85 8.39 22.44
CA ASN A 93 -4.54 8.23 23.72
C ASN A 93 -4.47 9.49 24.57
N TYR A 94 -3.34 10.20 24.61
CA TYR A 94 -3.25 11.46 25.35
C TYR A 94 -4.21 12.51 24.76
N ALA A 95 -4.21 12.70 23.44
CA ALA A 95 -5.12 13.63 22.77
C ALA A 95 -6.60 13.26 22.97
N ALA A 96 -6.93 11.96 23.02
CA ALA A 96 -8.29 11.48 23.24
C ALA A 96 -8.79 11.69 24.68
N HIS A 97 -7.93 11.50 25.68
CA HIS A 97 -8.33 11.52 27.09
C HIS A 97 -8.11 12.87 27.78
N ASP A 98 -6.97 13.51 27.55
CA ASP A 98 -6.57 14.75 28.23
C ASP A 98 -6.22 15.82 27.19
N GLY A 99 -5.04 15.72 26.58
CA GLY A 99 -4.61 16.61 25.51
C GLY A 99 -4.44 18.08 25.91
N SER A 100 -4.46 18.42 27.21
CA SER A 100 -4.35 19.79 27.71
C SER A 100 -3.06 20.50 27.26
N GLU A 101 -1.96 19.75 27.17
CA GLU A 101 -0.63 20.29 26.83
C GLU A 101 -0.35 20.32 25.32
N ILE A 102 -1.33 19.96 24.49
CA ILE A 102 -1.19 20.02 23.03
C ILE A 102 -1.37 21.45 22.56
N ASN A 103 -0.24 22.16 22.47
CA ASN A 103 -0.14 23.47 21.82
C ASN A 103 0.07 23.34 20.30
N GLU A 104 0.15 24.48 19.61
CA GLU A 104 0.35 24.58 18.17
C GLU A 104 1.55 23.75 17.67
N GLN A 105 2.69 23.88 18.35
CA GLN A 105 3.93 23.20 17.95
C GLN A 105 3.81 21.68 18.15
N THR A 106 3.25 21.23 19.27
CA THR A 106 3.00 19.81 19.53
C THR A 106 2.02 19.25 18.51
N CYS A 107 0.95 19.97 18.18
CA CYS A 107 -0.01 19.57 17.16
C CYS A 107 0.65 19.40 15.78
N ALA A 108 1.45 20.37 15.34
CA ALA A 108 2.17 20.27 14.07
C ALA A 108 3.07 19.03 14.02
N ARG A 109 3.79 18.73 15.11
CA ARG A 109 4.62 17.52 15.22
C ARG A 109 3.81 16.22 15.15
N VAL A 110 2.64 16.19 15.79
CA VAL A 110 1.73 15.04 15.72
C VAL A 110 1.20 14.85 14.30
N MET A 111 0.83 15.93 13.61
CA MET A 111 0.36 15.87 12.22
C MET A 111 1.44 15.38 11.25
N ILE A 112 2.69 15.80 11.44
CA ILE A 112 3.84 15.30 10.67
C ILE A 112 4.08 13.81 10.97
N LEU A 113 4.07 13.41 12.24
CA LEU A 113 4.21 12.00 12.61
C LEU A 113 3.08 11.16 12.01
N ALA A 114 1.83 11.63 12.06
CA ALA A 114 0.70 10.95 11.46
C ALA A 114 0.87 10.80 9.94
N SER A 115 1.47 11.79 9.28
CA SER A 115 1.79 11.72 7.85
C SER A 115 2.82 10.62 7.55
N GLU A 116 3.92 10.56 8.31
CA GLU A 116 4.91 9.48 8.21
C GLU A 116 4.28 8.09 8.42
N LEU A 117 3.38 7.96 9.41
CA LEU A 117 2.69 6.70 9.66
C LEU A 117 1.74 6.32 8.51
N LEU A 118 1.07 7.30 7.88
CA LEU A 118 0.23 7.05 6.70
C LEU A 118 1.07 6.61 5.51
N ASP A 119 2.22 7.22 5.28
CA ASP A 119 3.14 6.82 4.20
C ASP A 119 3.63 5.39 4.41
N LEU A 120 3.97 5.02 5.65
CA LEU A 120 4.34 3.64 5.99
C LEU A 120 3.18 2.64 5.78
N ILE A 121 1.93 3.04 6.04
CA ILE A 121 0.76 2.20 5.75
C ILE A 121 0.56 2.06 4.24
N GLY A 122 0.65 3.17 3.49
CA GLY A 122 0.50 3.18 2.03
C GLY A 122 1.54 2.29 1.35
N ALA A 123 2.79 2.35 1.83
CA ALA A 123 3.89 1.51 1.37
C ALA A 123 3.87 0.07 1.92
N SER A 124 2.92 -0.28 2.80
CA SER A 124 2.87 -1.62 3.38
C SER A 124 2.14 -2.61 2.48
N ALA A 125 2.69 -3.83 2.39
CA ALA A 125 2.10 -4.95 1.65
C ALA A 125 1.35 -5.91 2.58
N VAL A 126 0.41 -6.68 2.03
CA VAL A 126 -0.26 -7.78 2.72
C VAL A 126 0.16 -9.09 2.05
N SER A 127 0.75 -10.05 2.78
CA SER A 127 1.19 -11.27 2.10
C SER A 127 0.02 -12.17 1.66
N PHE A 128 0.26 -12.98 0.63
CA PHE A 128 -0.70 -13.98 0.15
C PHE A 128 -1.21 -14.93 1.25
N ALA A 129 -0.34 -15.35 2.16
CA ALA A 129 -0.75 -16.21 3.28
C ALA A 129 -1.67 -15.45 4.25
N ASP A 130 -1.41 -14.16 4.45
CA ASP A 130 -2.15 -13.30 5.39
C ASP A 130 -3.57 -13.01 4.92
N VAL A 131 -3.81 -12.92 3.59
CA VAL A 131 -5.17 -12.86 3.04
C VAL A 131 -5.88 -14.22 3.04
N GLY A 132 -5.19 -15.32 3.31
CA GLY A 132 -5.74 -16.68 3.27
C GLY A 132 -5.57 -17.40 1.92
N GLY A 133 -4.60 -16.98 1.11
CA GLY A 133 -4.33 -17.51 -0.23
C GLY A 133 -5.43 -17.16 -1.23
N LEU A 134 -5.57 -17.97 -2.28
CA LEU A 134 -6.64 -17.80 -3.29
C LEU A 134 -8.04 -17.76 -2.69
N PRO A 135 -8.42 -18.64 -1.73
CA PRO A 135 -9.74 -18.58 -1.11
C PRO A 135 -10.00 -17.23 -0.43
N GLY A 136 -8.94 -16.61 0.10
CA GLY A 136 -8.96 -15.27 0.67
C GLY A 136 -9.35 -14.19 -0.32
N LEU A 137 -8.65 -14.14 -1.45
CA LEU A 137 -8.90 -13.20 -2.54
C LEU A 137 -10.33 -13.34 -3.11
N ILE A 138 -10.80 -14.58 -3.23
CA ILE A 138 -12.16 -14.88 -3.73
C ILE A 138 -13.22 -14.47 -2.70
N LYS A 139 -13.03 -14.83 -1.43
CA LYS A 139 -13.96 -14.48 -0.35
C LYS A 139 -14.07 -12.97 -0.14
N ALA A 140 -12.99 -12.23 -0.39
CA ALA A 140 -12.98 -10.77 -0.38
C ALA A 140 -13.72 -10.14 -1.58
N GLY A 141 -14.16 -10.94 -2.55
CA GLY A 141 -14.84 -10.45 -3.76
C GLY A 141 -13.91 -9.79 -4.77
N ILE A 142 -12.59 -9.91 -4.59
CA ILE A 142 -11.59 -9.34 -5.53
C ILE A 142 -11.59 -10.16 -6.82
N PHE A 143 -11.70 -11.49 -6.69
CA PHE A 143 -11.80 -12.40 -7.82
C PHE A 143 -13.05 -13.26 -7.70
N PRO A 144 -13.76 -13.55 -8.80
CA PRO A 144 -14.92 -14.44 -8.78
C PRO A 144 -14.53 -15.90 -8.47
N ASP A 145 -13.38 -16.36 -8.97
CA ASP A 145 -12.93 -17.76 -8.82
C ASP A 145 -11.41 -17.93 -9.04
N GLU A 146 -10.87 -19.12 -8.79
CA GLU A 146 -9.45 -19.43 -9.00
C GLU A 146 -9.02 -19.29 -10.47
N LYS A 147 -9.94 -19.49 -11.42
CA LYS A 147 -9.65 -19.43 -12.86
C LYS A 147 -9.36 -18.00 -13.30
N SER A 148 -10.13 -17.03 -12.80
CA SER A 148 -9.90 -15.60 -13.05
C SER A 148 -8.54 -15.12 -12.53
N VAL A 149 -8.07 -15.65 -11.40
CA VAL A 149 -6.72 -15.36 -10.89
C VAL A 149 -5.65 -15.89 -11.86
N LEU A 150 -5.81 -17.15 -12.32
CA LEU A 150 -4.88 -17.75 -13.27
C LEU A 150 -4.85 -16.98 -14.60
N GLU A 151 -6.02 -16.62 -15.13
CA GLU A 151 -6.15 -15.84 -16.37
C GLU A 151 -5.44 -14.48 -16.27
N LEU A 152 -5.64 -13.75 -15.16
CA LEU A 152 -4.94 -12.48 -14.95
C LEU A 152 -3.42 -12.67 -14.89
N LEU A 153 -2.94 -13.64 -14.10
CA LEU A 153 -1.50 -13.88 -13.95
C LEU A 153 -0.86 -14.25 -15.30
N ASN A 154 -1.56 -15.01 -16.14
CA ASN A 154 -1.10 -15.36 -17.48
C ASN A 154 -1.09 -14.18 -18.45
N ILE A 155 -2.04 -13.25 -18.33
CA ILE A 155 -2.06 -12.02 -19.13
C ILE A 155 -0.87 -11.13 -18.75
N LEU A 156 -0.66 -10.95 -17.44
CA LEU A 156 0.39 -10.06 -16.96
C LEU A 156 1.78 -10.66 -17.18
N GLN A 157 1.97 -11.96 -16.99
CA GLN A 157 3.29 -12.58 -17.11
C GLN A 157 3.90 -12.33 -18.49
N GLY A 158 5.03 -11.61 -18.52
CA GLY A 158 5.74 -11.29 -19.75
C GLY A 158 5.16 -10.12 -20.53
N TRP A 159 4.16 -9.42 -20.00
CA TRP A 159 3.72 -8.15 -20.57
C TRP A 159 4.79 -7.09 -20.39
N VAL A 160 5.08 -6.34 -21.46
CA VAL A 160 6.16 -5.35 -21.52
C VAL A 160 5.58 -3.94 -21.72
N LEU A 161 6.09 -2.97 -20.96
CA LEU A 161 5.72 -1.56 -20.99
C LEU A 161 6.94 -0.71 -21.37
N PRO A 162 7.08 -0.34 -22.66
CA PRO A 162 8.08 0.64 -23.08
C PRO A 162 7.81 2.00 -22.42
N ASP A 163 8.85 2.65 -21.89
CA ASP A 163 8.75 3.91 -21.14
C ASP A 163 7.76 3.86 -19.95
N ASP A 164 7.52 2.66 -19.41
CA ASP A 164 6.52 2.42 -18.36
C ASP A 164 5.09 2.87 -18.75
N VAL A 165 4.81 3.03 -20.05
CA VAL A 165 3.51 3.47 -20.57
C VAL A 165 2.54 2.29 -20.62
N ALA A 166 1.48 2.35 -19.82
CA ALA A 166 0.52 1.27 -19.61
C ALA A 166 -0.74 1.32 -20.50
N ASP A 167 -0.82 2.22 -21.49
CA ASP A 167 -2.03 2.49 -22.27
C ASP A 167 -2.63 1.22 -22.90
N GLY A 168 -1.79 0.39 -23.53
CA GLY A 168 -2.25 -0.87 -24.13
C GLY A 168 -2.58 -1.97 -23.12
N LEU A 169 -2.00 -1.92 -21.92
CA LEU A 169 -2.24 -2.93 -20.89
C LEU A 169 -3.63 -2.77 -20.28
N TYR A 170 -3.99 -1.56 -19.86
CA TYR A 170 -5.29 -1.32 -19.21
C TYR A 170 -6.46 -1.57 -20.17
N GLU A 171 -6.32 -1.21 -21.45
CA GLU A 171 -7.32 -1.55 -22.47
C GLU A 171 -7.49 -3.07 -22.63
N HIS A 172 -6.37 -3.81 -22.66
CA HIS A 172 -6.40 -5.26 -22.76
C HIS A 172 -7.03 -5.91 -21.53
N LEU A 173 -6.67 -5.45 -20.33
CA LEU A 173 -7.23 -5.94 -19.06
C LEU A 173 -8.74 -5.71 -19.00
N MET A 174 -9.20 -4.48 -19.30
CA MET A 174 -10.64 -4.15 -19.31
C MET A 174 -11.41 -5.01 -20.29
N THR A 175 -10.86 -5.26 -21.49
CA THR A 175 -11.49 -6.11 -22.51
C THR A 175 -11.61 -7.56 -22.06
N ASN A 176 -10.71 -8.02 -21.18
CA ASN A 176 -10.75 -9.35 -20.56
C ASN A 176 -11.52 -9.37 -19.22
N GLY A 177 -12.18 -8.26 -18.85
CA GLY A 177 -12.98 -8.18 -17.62
C GLY A 177 -12.19 -7.99 -16.33
N PHE A 178 -10.93 -7.58 -16.43
CA PHE A 178 -10.08 -7.28 -15.27
C PHE A 178 -10.09 -5.79 -14.91
N THR A 179 -9.90 -5.53 -13.63
CA THR A 179 -9.86 -4.18 -13.04
C THR A 179 -8.48 -3.89 -12.46
N ASP A 180 -8.15 -2.61 -12.32
CA ASP A 180 -6.90 -2.17 -11.69
C ASP A 180 -6.78 -2.71 -10.25
N THR A 181 -7.90 -2.81 -9.53
CA THR A 181 -7.96 -3.41 -8.19
C THR A 181 -7.45 -4.85 -8.18
N GLN A 182 -7.77 -5.64 -9.21
CA GLN A 182 -7.31 -7.03 -9.30
C GLN A 182 -5.82 -7.11 -9.61
N VAL A 183 -5.31 -6.23 -10.48
CA VAL A 183 -3.86 -6.12 -10.76
C VAL A 183 -3.10 -5.76 -9.50
N HIS A 184 -3.53 -4.71 -8.79
CA HIS A 184 -2.92 -4.32 -7.53
C HIS A 184 -3.00 -5.43 -6.49
N ALA A 185 -4.10 -6.17 -6.40
CA ALA A 185 -4.22 -7.27 -5.44
C ALA A 185 -3.18 -8.36 -5.66
N VAL A 186 -2.91 -8.77 -6.90
CA VAL A 186 -1.91 -9.83 -7.19
C VAL A 186 -0.47 -9.34 -7.00
N ILE A 187 -0.21 -8.04 -7.16
CA ILE A 187 1.07 -7.42 -6.82
C ILE A 187 1.24 -7.32 -5.30
N ASP A 188 0.23 -6.81 -4.59
CA ASP A 188 0.24 -6.61 -3.13
C ASP A 188 0.49 -7.92 -2.38
N VAL A 189 -0.07 -9.03 -2.89
CA VAL A 189 0.13 -10.38 -2.31
C VAL A 189 1.35 -11.12 -2.86
N ASP A 190 2.22 -10.45 -3.60
CA ASP A 190 3.51 -10.98 -4.07
C ASP A 190 3.34 -12.19 -5.02
N LEU A 191 2.29 -12.22 -5.84
CA LEU A 191 2.13 -13.22 -6.90
C LEU A 191 2.81 -12.80 -8.19
N ILE A 192 2.89 -11.50 -8.44
CA ILE A 192 3.55 -10.93 -9.60
C ILE A 192 4.27 -9.65 -9.19
N GLU A 193 5.41 -9.38 -9.82
CA GLU A 193 6.18 -8.15 -9.61
C GLU A 193 6.36 -7.40 -10.92
N TYR A 194 6.52 -6.07 -10.81
CA TYR A 194 6.86 -5.21 -11.92
C TYR A 194 8.33 -4.81 -11.83
N ILE A 195 9.08 -5.10 -12.89
CA ILE A 195 10.50 -4.81 -13.02
C ILE A 195 10.66 -3.74 -14.09
N SER A 196 11.27 -2.61 -13.74
CA SER A 196 11.63 -1.56 -14.71
C SER A 196 13.15 -1.43 -14.75
N GLU A 197 13.70 -1.51 -15.95
CA GLU A 197 15.14 -1.45 -16.22
C GLU A 197 15.42 -0.42 -17.32
N ASP A 198 16.56 0.26 -17.20
CA ASP A 198 17.05 1.16 -18.24
C ASP A 198 17.29 0.37 -19.54
N TYR A 199 16.69 0.85 -20.63
CA TYR A 199 16.80 0.20 -21.92
C TYR A 199 17.78 0.95 -22.80
N TYR A 200 18.99 0.40 -22.94
CA TYR A 200 20.03 0.98 -23.78
C TYR A 200 20.13 0.27 -25.13
N ILE A 201 19.77 0.99 -26.20
CA ILE A 201 20.08 0.57 -27.56
C ILE A 201 21.41 1.22 -27.99
N PRO A 202 22.39 0.44 -28.50
CA PRO A 202 23.60 1.01 -29.09
C PRO A 202 23.26 2.03 -30.18
N ILE A 203 23.90 3.21 -30.12
CA ILE A 203 23.70 4.34 -31.04
C ILE A 203 23.75 3.94 -32.52
N GLU A 204 24.50 2.90 -32.85
CA GLU A 204 24.66 2.34 -34.20
C GLU A 204 23.37 1.75 -34.80
N LEU A 205 22.37 1.46 -33.97
CA LEU A 205 21.08 0.88 -34.36
C LEU A 205 19.94 1.92 -34.35
N ILE A 206 20.23 3.18 -34.02
CA ILE A 206 19.22 4.24 -33.88
C ILE A 206 19.08 4.97 -35.23
N HIS A 207 17.93 4.84 -35.89
CA HIS A 207 17.60 5.68 -37.04
C HIS A 207 17.11 7.06 -36.56
N GLU A 208 17.45 8.14 -37.28
CA GLU A 208 17.19 9.56 -36.90
C GLU A 208 15.70 9.92 -36.65
N ARG A 209 14.77 8.98 -36.83
CA ARG A 209 13.32 9.17 -36.66
C ARG A 209 12.68 8.33 -35.55
N ASP A 210 13.45 7.49 -34.86
CA ASP A 210 12.90 6.59 -33.85
C ASP A 210 13.03 7.21 -32.45
N THR A 211 11.89 7.56 -31.84
CA THR A 211 11.82 7.75 -30.39
C THR A 211 11.86 6.36 -29.76
N LEU A 212 13.04 5.97 -29.27
CA LEU A 212 13.24 4.69 -28.59
C LEU A 212 12.90 4.84 -27.11
N PRO A 213 12.36 3.78 -26.50
CA PRO A 213 12.06 3.80 -25.08
C PRO A 213 13.34 3.85 -24.26
N SER A 214 13.32 4.68 -23.23
CA SER A 214 14.37 4.86 -22.24
C SER A 214 14.32 3.81 -21.14
N THR A 215 13.13 3.28 -20.84
CA THR A 215 12.92 2.20 -19.87
C THR A 215 12.13 1.06 -20.51
N LEU A 216 12.36 -0.15 -20.00
CA LEU A 216 11.58 -1.32 -20.36
C LEU A 216 11.01 -1.94 -19.07
N GLY A 217 9.76 -1.64 -18.82
CA GLY A 217 8.96 -2.26 -17.79
C GLY A 217 8.51 -3.66 -18.20
N ARG A 218 8.46 -4.60 -17.26
CA ARG A 218 7.86 -5.92 -17.48
C ARG A 218 7.27 -6.51 -16.21
N PHE A 219 6.23 -7.30 -16.38
CA PHE A 219 5.65 -8.09 -15.29
C PHE A 219 6.21 -9.51 -15.27
N GLU A 220 6.67 -9.95 -14.11
CA GLU A 220 7.19 -11.29 -13.91
C GLU A 220 6.52 -11.99 -12.72
N LEU A 221 6.26 -13.29 -12.85
CA LEU A 221 5.81 -14.09 -11.72
C LEU A 221 6.93 -14.21 -10.70
N THR A 222 6.60 -13.96 -9.43
CA THR A 222 7.50 -14.25 -8.32
C THR A 222 7.62 -15.76 -8.11
N GLU A 223 8.54 -16.20 -7.25
CA GLU A 223 8.63 -17.62 -6.86
C GLU A 223 7.35 -18.14 -6.19
N LEU A 224 6.58 -17.28 -5.55
CA LEU A 224 5.27 -17.61 -5.03
C LEU A 224 4.24 -17.72 -6.16
N GLY A 225 4.19 -16.73 -7.06
CA GLY A 225 3.34 -16.74 -8.24
C GLY A 225 3.49 -18.01 -9.07
N LYS A 226 4.73 -18.40 -9.39
CA LYS A 226 5.05 -19.63 -10.13
C LYS A 226 4.46 -20.88 -9.47
N LYS A 227 4.55 -20.99 -8.14
CA LYS A 227 3.97 -22.12 -7.38
C LYS A 227 2.44 -22.12 -7.42
N VAL A 228 1.84 -20.95 -7.34
CA VAL A 228 0.37 -20.79 -7.41
C VAL A 228 -0.14 -21.18 -8.79
N VAL A 229 0.45 -20.64 -9.86
CA VAL A 229 0.11 -20.98 -11.25
C VAL A 229 0.25 -22.48 -11.49
N ALA A 230 1.40 -23.08 -11.15
CA ALA A 230 1.61 -24.52 -11.31
C ALA A 230 0.63 -25.39 -10.51
N SER A 231 0.13 -24.91 -9.37
CA SER A 231 -0.91 -25.59 -8.60
C SER A 231 -2.28 -25.51 -9.28
N LEU A 232 -2.62 -24.35 -9.84
CA LEU A 232 -3.89 -24.12 -10.53
C LEU A 232 -3.98 -24.88 -11.86
N GLU A 233 -2.92 -24.87 -12.66
CA GLU A 233 -2.86 -25.62 -13.91
C GLU A 233 -3.03 -27.13 -13.69
N LYS A 234 -2.45 -27.67 -12.60
CA LYS A 234 -2.63 -29.07 -12.21
C LYS A 234 -4.05 -29.43 -11.78
N LYS A 235 -4.83 -28.47 -11.28
CA LYS A 235 -6.25 -28.70 -10.94
C LYS A 235 -7.15 -28.61 -12.16
N ALA A 236 -6.72 -27.89 -13.20
CA ALA A 236 -7.49 -27.65 -14.41
C ALA A 236 -7.33 -28.75 -15.47
N GLY A 237 -6.24 -29.53 -15.41
CA GLY A 237 -5.99 -30.72 -16.24
C GLY A 237 -6.43 -32.01 -15.57
#